data_AF-A0A3A5MFL9-F1
#
_entry.id   AF-A0A3A5MFL9-F1
#
_cell.length_a   1.000
_cell.length_b   1.000
_cell.length_c   1.000
_cell.angle_alpha   90.00
_cell.angle_beta   90.00
_cell.angle_gamma   90.00
#
_symmetry.space_group_name_H-M   'P 1'
#
loop_
_entity.id
_entity.type
_entity.pdbx_description
1 polymer ?
#
loop_
_entity_poly.entity_id
_entity_poly.type
_entity_poly.pdbx_seq_one_letter_code
_entity_poly.pdbx_strand_id
1 'polypeptide(L)'
;MSKRLIVVVAGLMVVAIAAVFYLFGGNPLRGGIQGLIEPRSAMTIDEVLAGFESLPGLPVTNAAYVTEDVCPKVGCIQALRSEEVSVYKFADRDVAAKFNKTLGADGHQSDWVVLEYDDARSNNVAQLSYANTVDGMWTSD
;
A
#
# COMPACT_ATOMS: atom_id res chain seq x y z
N MET A 1 -17.16 -18.40 59.87
CA MET A 1 -17.08 -19.36 58.73
C MET A 1 -17.44 -18.60 57.46
N SER A 2 -16.51 -18.51 56.53
CA SER A 2 -16.40 -17.46 55.50
C SER A 2 -17.17 -17.80 54.21
N LYS A 3 -18.06 -16.92 53.77
CA LYS A 3 -18.64 -16.88 52.42
C LYS A 3 -18.57 -15.45 51.88
N ARG A 4 -17.36 -14.96 51.64
CA ARG A 4 -17.07 -13.72 50.91
C ARG A 4 -15.79 -13.90 50.09
N LEU A 5 -15.84 -14.85 49.15
CA LEU A 5 -14.90 -14.91 48.03
C LEU A 5 -15.75 -14.83 46.77
N ILE A 6 -15.21 -14.25 45.70
CA ILE A 6 -15.86 -13.94 44.41
C ILE A 6 -16.49 -12.53 44.32
N VAL A 7 -15.80 -11.47 44.78
CA VAL A 7 -15.98 -10.10 44.23
C VAL A 7 -14.67 -9.28 44.27
N VAL A 8 -13.50 -9.92 44.28
CA VAL A 8 -12.20 -9.20 44.38
C VAL A 8 -11.19 -9.74 43.37
N VAL A 9 -11.56 -9.79 42.09
CA VAL A 9 -10.57 -9.94 40.99
C VAL A 9 -10.83 -8.97 39.84
N ALA A 10 -11.92 -8.18 39.87
CA ALA A 10 -12.24 -7.21 38.81
C ALA A 10 -11.75 -5.77 39.09
N GLY A 11 -11.12 -5.52 40.24
CA GLY A 11 -10.89 -4.16 40.74
C GLY A 11 -9.51 -3.54 40.54
N LEU A 12 -8.49 -4.28 40.08
CA LEU A 12 -7.10 -3.80 40.09
C LEU A 12 -6.41 -3.66 38.73
N MET A 13 -7.10 -3.94 37.62
CA MET A 13 -6.58 -3.73 36.25
C MET A 13 -7.19 -2.53 35.53
N VAL A 14 -7.84 -1.60 36.26
CA VAL A 14 -8.43 -0.39 35.64
C VAL A 14 -7.62 0.88 35.96
N VAL A 15 -6.82 0.89 37.02
CA VAL A 15 -6.13 2.13 37.45
C VAL A 15 -4.79 2.37 36.75
N ALA A 16 -4.13 1.34 36.21
CA ALA A 16 -2.86 1.51 35.51
C ALA A 16 -3.00 2.12 34.09
N ILE A 17 -4.19 2.06 33.49
CA ILE A 17 -4.40 2.59 32.13
C ILE A 17 -4.67 4.10 32.17
N ALA A 18 -5.36 4.62 33.17
CA ALA A 18 -5.73 6.03 33.20
C ALA A 18 -4.53 7.01 33.32
N ALA A 19 -3.42 6.59 33.92
CA ALA A 19 -2.26 7.47 34.11
C ALA A 19 -1.35 7.60 32.86
N VAL A 20 -1.38 6.64 31.94
CA VAL A 20 -0.59 6.74 30.68
C VAL A 20 -1.32 7.62 29.66
N PHE A 21 -2.66 7.62 29.67
CA PHE A 21 -3.47 8.38 28.71
C PHE A 21 -3.51 9.89 28.93
N TYR A 22 -3.13 10.38 30.11
CA TYR A 22 -3.07 11.84 30.37
C TYR A 22 -1.73 12.48 29.96
N LEU A 23 -0.70 11.67 29.68
CA LEU A 23 0.63 12.16 29.26
C LEU A 23 0.86 12.06 27.74
N PHE A 24 0.10 11.21 27.04
CA PHE A 24 0.11 11.11 25.58
C PHE A 24 -1.26 11.54 25.04
N GLY A 25 -1.40 12.82 24.70
CA GLY A 25 -2.65 13.43 24.24
C GLY A 25 -3.22 12.79 22.96
N GLY A 26 -4.01 11.73 23.12
CA GLY A 26 -4.73 11.06 22.05
C GLY A 26 -6.11 10.63 22.53
N ASN A 27 -7.14 11.34 22.08
CA ASN A 27 -8.53 11.11 22.46
C ASN A 27 -9.05 9.79 21.82
N PRO A 28 -9.39 8.73 22.59
CA PRO A 28 -9.72 7.41 22.03
C PRO A 28 -11.16 7.29 21.49
N LEU A 29 -11.94 8.38 21.51
CA LEU A 29 -13.33 8.38 21.01
C LEU A 29 -13.47 8.97 19.60
N ARG A 30 -12.37 9.17 18.87
CA ARG A 30 -12.40 9.61 17.45
C ARG A 30 -12.22 8.47 16.44
N GLY A 31 -12.00 7.24 16.92
CA GLY A 31 -11.87 6.03 16.11
C GLY A 31 -13.22 5.33 15.90
N GLY A 32 -14.11 5.99 15.17
CA GLY A 32 -15.29 5.31 14.62
C GLY A 32 -14.82 4.21 13.66
N ILE A 33 -15.11 2.96 14.04
CA ILE A 33 -15.00 1.69 13.33
C ILE A 33 -15.74 1.67 11.98
N GLN A 34 -15.29 2.50 11.05
CA GLN A 34 -15.50 2.33 9.62
C GLN A 34 -14.18 2.72 8.95
N GLY A 35 -13.18 1.85 9.10
CA GLY A 35 -12.14 1.75 8.07
C GLY A 35 -12.86 1.34 6.79
N LEU A 36 -13.34 2.32 6.04
CA LEU A 36 -13.65 2.16 4.63
C LEU A 36 -12.31 1.72 4.02
N ILE A 37 -12.10 0.41 3.94
CA ILE A 37 -11.12 -0.13 3.01
C ILE A 37 -11.63 0.35 1.67
N GLU A 38 -11.02 1.40 1.14
CA GLU A 38 -11.35 1.92 -0.17
C GLU A 38 -11.20 0.72 -1.11
N PRO A 39 -12.24 0.28 -1.83
CA PRO A 39 -12.18 -0.94 -2.66
C PRO A 39 -10.98 -0.92 -3.62
N ARG A 40 -10.55 0.28 -4.02
CA ARG A 40 -9.36 0.56 -4.81
C ARG A 40 -8.06 0.15 -4.09
N SER A 41 -7.93 0.26 -2.77
CA SER A 41 -6.72 -0.21 -2.07
C SER A 41 -6.52 -1.74 -2.16
N ALA A 42 -7.56 -2.50 -2.53
CA ALA A 42 -7.49 -3.95 -2.64
C ALA A 42 -6.72 -4.43 -3.88
N MET A 43 -6.61 -3.62 -4.94
CA MET A 43 -6.04 -4.04 -6.24
C MET A 43 -4.65 -4.66 -6.09
N THR A 44 -4.46 -5.86 -6.61
CA THR A 44 -3.20 -6.62 -6.48
C THR A 44 -2.26 -6.33 -7.65
N ILE A 45 -0.97 -6.63 -7.47
CA ILE A 45 0.00 -6.56 -8.58
C ILE A 45 -0.36 -7.56 -9.69
N ASP A 46 -0.96 -8.71 -9.37
CA ASP A 46 -1.42 -9.67 -10.38
C ASP A 46 -2.51 -9.07 -11.29
N GLU A 47 -3.43 -8.29 -10.72
CA GLU A 47 -4.44 -7.57 -11.51
C GLU A 47 -3.80 -6.51 -12.41
N VAL A 48 -2.80 -5.78 -11.90
CA VAL A 48 -2.04 -4.79 -12.69
C VAL A 48 -1.30 -5.46 -13.85
N LEU A 49 -0.64 -6.59 -13.58
CA LEU A 49 0.06 -7.38 -14.58
C LEU A 49 -0.89 -7.90 -15.65
N ALA A 50 -2.04 -8.45 -15.24
CA ALA A 50 -3.08 -8.90 -16.17
C ALA A 50 -3.60 -7.73 -17.05
N GLY A 51 -3.68 -6.52 -16.49
CA GLY A 51 -3.98 -5.30 -17.24
C GLY A 51 -2.98 -5.05 -18.37
N PHE A 52 -1.68 -5.13 -18.07
CA PHE A 52 -0.62 -4.96 -19.08
C PHE A 52 -0.65 -6.06 -20.15
N GLU A 53 -0.76 -7.32 -19.73
CA GLU A 53 -0.77 -8.48 -20.63
C GLU A 53 -2.01 -8.51 -21.54
N SER A 54 -3.10 -7.86 -21.15
CA SER A 54 -4.33 -7.77 -21.96
C SER A 54 -4.18 -6.88 -23.19
N LEU A 55 -3.18 -6.01 -23.23
CA LEU A 55 -2.98 -5.02 -24.29
C LEU A 55 -1.82 -5.39 -25.21
N PRO A 56 -2.02 -5.42 -26.55
CA PRO A 56 -0.93 -5.63 -27.48
C PRO A 56 0.03 -4.43 -27.42
N GLY A 57 1.31 -4.70 -27.14
CA GLY A 57 2.36 -3.66 -27.12
C GLY A 57 2.81 -3.21 -25.72
N LEU A 58 2.36 -3.85 -24.65
CA LEU A 58 2.85 -3.65 -23.29
C LEU A 58 3.55 -4.91 -22.75
N PRO A 59 4.77 -5.23 -23.22
CA PRO A 59 5.49 -6.40 -22.76
C PRO A 59 5.87 -6.28 -21.27
N VAL A 60 5.80 -7.38 -20.53
CA VAL A 60 6.29 -7.44 -19.14
C VAL A 60 7.25 -8.63 -19.07
N THR A 61 8.43 -8.44 -19.65
CA THR A 61 9.38 -9.51 -19.89
C THR A 61 10.15 -9.84 -18.62
N ASN A 62 10.34 -11.14 -18.35
CA ASN A 62 11.08 -11.63 -17.18
C ASN A 62 10.56 -11.05 -15.85
N ALA A 63 9.23 -10.89 -15.74
CA ALA A 63 8.57 -10.44 -14.54
C ALA A 63 8.87 -11.35 -13.34
N ALA A 64 9.34 -10.78 -12.24
CA ALA A 64 9.61 -11.49 -11.01
C ALA A 64 9.21 -10.66 -9.79
N TYR A 65 8.64 -11.33 -8.79
CA TYR A 65 8.39 -10.72 -7.48
C TYR A 65 9.71 -10.44 -6.77
N VAL A 66 9.89 -9.19 -6.35
CA VAL A 66 11.08 -8.70 -5.63
C VAL A 66 10.70 -8.06 -4.29
N THR A 67 9.51 -8.38 -3.78
CA THR A 67 8.92 -7.82 -2.57
C THR A 67 9.88 -7.86 -1.38
N GLU A 68 10.42 -9.03 -1.04
CA GLU A 68 11.26 -9.22 0.15
C GLU A 68 12.56 -8.39 0.10
N ASP A 69 13.07 -8.13 -1.10
CA ASP A 69 14.36 -7.44 -1.29
C ASP A 69 14.21 -5.92 -1.36
N VAL A 70 13.08 -5.43 -1.90
CA VAL A 70 12.88 -4.01 -2.20
C VAL A 70 11.97 -3.33 -1.19
N CYS A 71 10.87 -3.97 -0.79
CA CYS A 71 9.87 -3.34 0.06
C CYS A 71 10.36 -2.90 1.45
N PRO A 72 11.30 -3.60 2.12
CA PRO A 72 11.88 -3.10 3.36
C PRO A 72 12.61 -1.75 3.24
N LYS A 73 13.02 -1.36 2.02
CA LYS A 73 13.77 -0.13 1.76
C LYS A 73 12.86 1.04 1.38
N VAL A 74 11.81 0.76 0.60
CA VAL A 74 10.93 1.79 0.02
C VAL A 74 9.57 1.89 0.70
N GLY A 75 9.20 0.91 1.53
CA GLY A 75 7.95 0.89 2.28
C GLY A 75 6.73 0.35 1.52
N CYS A 76 6.94 -0.35 0.40
CA CYS A 76 5.87 -1.08 -0.28
C CYS A 76 5.44 -2.33 0.49
N ILE A 77 4.34 -2.95 0.08
CA ILE A 77 3.86 -4.24 0.59
C ILE A 77 3.96 -5.35 -0.46
N GLN A 78 4.03 -4.99 -1.74
CA GLN A 78 4.33 -5.90 -2.84
C GLN A 78 5.19 -5.16 -3.87
N ALA A 79 6.12 -5.87 -4.49
CA ALA A 79 6.91 -5.35 -5.60
C ALA A 79 7.14 -6.43 -6.67
N LEU A 80 7.01 -6.03 -7.92
CA LEU A 80 7.34 -6.84 -9.09
C LEU A 80 8.27 -6.04 -10.00
N ARG A 81 9.28 -6.70 -10.54
CA ARG A 81 10.23 -6.12 -11.49
C ARG A 81 10.19 -6.90 -12.80
N SER A 82 10.17 -6.17 -13.90
CA SER A 82 10.36 -6.70 -15.26
C SER A 82 11.50 -5.94 -15.96
N GLU A 83 11.78 -6.28 -17.22
CA GLU A 83 12.75 -5.54 -18.02
C GLU A 83 12.26 -4.14 -18.45
N GLU A 84 10.95 -3.93 -18.49
CA GLU A 84 10.34 -2.69 -18.97
C GLU A 84 9.83 -1.78 -17.85
N VAL A 85 9.23 -2.37 -16.80
CA VAL A 85 8.59 -1.64 -15.71
C VAL A 85 8.70 -2.38 -14.39
N SER A 86 8.95 -1.65 -13.31
CA SER A 86 8.76 -2.15 -11.94
C SER A 86 7.46 -1.60 -11.37
N VAL A 87 6.72 -2.46 -10.67
CA VAL A 87 5.42 -2.15 -10.07
C VAL A 87 5.54 -2.28 -8.55
N TYR A 88 5.14 -1.24 -7.84
CA TYR A 88 5.18 -1.18 -6.38
C TYR A 88 3.78 -0.91 -5.84
N LYS A 89 3.27 -1.79 -4.97
CA LYS A 89 2.02 -1.56 -4.24
C LYS A 89 2.31 -1.14 -2.81
N PHE A 90 1.65 -0.08 -2.35
CA PHE A 90 1.78 0.45 -1.00
C PHE A 90 0.50 0.24 -0.19
N ALA A 91 0.64 0.15 1.14
CA ALA A 91 -0.51 0.20 2.05
C ALA A 91 -1.06 1.63 2.24
N ASP A 92 -0.24 2.64 1.96
CA ASP A 92 -0.51 4.05 2.22
C ASP A 92 -0.18 4.89 0.96
N ARG A 93 -1.16 5.69 0.51
CA ARG A 93 -1.04 6.56 -0.68
C ARG A 93 0.00 7.66 -0.50
N ASP A 94 0.20 8.16 0.72
CA ASP A 94 1.20 9.19 0.99
C ASP A 94 2.61 8.61 0.96
N VAL A 95 2.77 7.34 1.33
CA VAL A 95 4.05 6.62 1.18
C VAL A 95 4.35 6.37 -0.30
N ALA A 96 3.36 5.93 -1.08
CA ALA A 96 3.47 5.82 -2.54
C ALA A 96 3.89 7.16 -3.18
N ALA A 97 3.23 8.26 -2.79
CA ALA A 97 3.53 9.59 -3.32
C ALA A 97 4.94 10.09 -2.95
N LYS A 98 5.41 9.78 -1.73
CA LYS A 98 6.80 10.08 -1.33
C LYS A 98 7.78 9.29 -2.16
N PHE A 99 7.55 8.00 -2.38
CA PHE A 99 8.42 7.17 -3.20
C PHE A 99 8.44 7.65 -4.66
N ASN A 100 7.28 7.92 -5.27
CA ASN A 100 7.19 8.42 -6.64
C ASN A 100 7.98 9.73 -6.84
N LYS A 101 7.97 10.64 -5.87
CA LYS A 101 8.79 11.87 -5.92
C LYS A 101 10.29 11.61 -5.99
N THR A 102 10.76 10.48 -5.47
CA THR A 102 12.18 10.10 -5.53
C THR A 102 12.59 9.60 -6.91
N LEU A 103 11.64 9.06 -7.69
CA LEU A 103 11.85 8.58 -9.05
C LEU A 103 11.86 9.73 -10.09
N GLY A 104 11.26 10.88 -9.78
CA GLY A 104 11.28 12.03 -10.67
C GLY A 104 10.48 11.79 -11.96
N ALA A 105 11.16 11.85 -13.11
CA ALA A 105 10.52 11.65 -14.42
C ALA A 105 10.29 10.17 -14.76
N ASP A 106 10.96 9.27 -14.05
CA ASP A 106 10.93 7.83 -14.31
C ASP A 106 9.85 7.12 -13.48
N GLY A 107 9.09 7.88 -12.69
CA GLY A 107 8.02 7.40 -11.84
C GLY A 107 6.64 7.86 -12.30
N HIS A 108 5.67 6.94 -12.28
CA HIS A 108 4.25 7.27 -12.37
C HIS A 108 3.50 6.72 -11.16
N GLN A 109 2.70 7.55 -10.49
CA GLN A 109 1.84 7.10 -9.39
C GLN A 109 0.39 7.00 -9.86
N SER A 110 -0.21 5.86 -9.54
CA SER A 110 -1.64 5.57 -9.69
C SER A 110 -2.20 5.08 -8.35
N ASP A 111 -2.77 6.01 -7.57
CA ASP A 111 -3.23 5.78 -6.19
C ASP A 111 -2.19 5.07 -5.28
N TRP A 112 -2.42 3.81 -4.90
CA TRP A 112 -1.50 3.00 -4.05
C TRP A 112 -0.40 2.32 -4.85
N VAL A 113 -0.42 2.42 -6.18
CA VAL A 113 0.55 1.78 -7.08
C VAL A 113 1.51 2.83 -7.62
N VAL A 114 2.79 2.50 -7.65
CA VAL A 114 3.83 3.29 -8.32
C VAL A 114 4.47 2.42 -9.38
N LEU A 115 4.66 2.99 -10.56
CA LEU A 115 5.43 2.43 -11.66
C LEU A 115 6.79 3.12 -11.69
N GLU A 116 7.85 2.35 -11.84
CA GLU A 116 9.19 2.84 -12.15
C GLU A 116 9.58 2.29 -13.53
N TYR A 117 9.93 3.18 -14.44
CA TYR A 117 10.36 2.83 -15.78
C TYR A 117 11.87 2.65 -15.77
N ASP A 118 12.37 1.49 -16.22
CA ASP A 118 13.82 1.30 -16.35
C ASP A 118 14.29 2.15 -17.56
N ASP A 119 15.26 3.04 -17.30
CA ASP A 119 15.80 4.10 -18.17
C ASP A 119 16.23 3.59 -19.57
N ALA A 120 16.48 2.29 -19.68
CA ALA A 120 17.10 1.66 -20.85
C ALA A 120 16.14 1.31 -22.01
N ARG A 121 14.81 1.33 -21.82
CA ARG A 121 13.88 0.78 -22.84
C ARG A 121 12.58 1.53 -23.10
N SER A 122 12.17 2.44 -22.23
CA SER A 122 10.83 3.01 -22.33
C SER A 122 10.81 4.22 -23.27
N ASN A 123 10.30 4.05 -24.48
CA ASN A 123 9.88 5.21 -25.27
C ASN A 123 8.73 5.90 -24.49
N ASN A 124 8.66 7.24 -24.50
CA ASN A 124 7.63 7.99 -23.74
C ASN A 124 6.19 7.52 -24.03
N VAL A 125 5.95 6.95 -25.22
CA VAL A 125 4.65 6.39 -25.61
C VAL A 125 4.30 5.14 -24.80
N ALA A 126 5.26 4.24 -24.58
CA ALA A 126 5.07 3.04 -23.77
C ALA A 126 4.84 3.40 -22.29
N GLN A 127 5.61 4.35 -21.74
CA GLN A 127 5.40 4.85 -20.36
C GLN A 127 3.96 5.32 -20.16
N LEU A 128 3.47 6.17 -21.08
CA LEU A 128 2.09 6.65 -21.09
C LEU A 128 1.08 5.51 -21.20
N SER A 129 1.35 4.48 -22.01
CA SER A 129 0.46 3.33 -22.13
C SER A 129 0.39 2.48 -20.86
N TYR A 130 1.50 2.23 -20.15
CA TYR A 130 1.46 1.58 -18.83
C TYR A 130 0.71 2.44 -17.81
N ALA A 131 1.02 3.74 -17.75
CA ALA A 131 0.36 4.69 -16.84
C ALA A 131 -1.16 4.70 -17.03
N ASN A 132 -1.61 4.92 -18.27
CA ASN A 132 -3.04 4.95 -18.62
C ASN A 132 -3.75 3.63 -18.32
N THR A 133 -3.04 2.51 -18.45
CA THR A 133 -3.62 1.19 -18.14
C THR A 133 -3.92 1.10 -16.64
N VAL A 134 -2.94 1.40 -15.78
CA VAL A 134 -3.16 1.36 -14.32
C VAL A 134 -4.18 2.39 -13.87
N ASP A 135 -4.11 3.62 -14.40
CA ASP A 135 -5.06 4.69 -14.08
C ASP A 135 -6.50 4.30 -14.45
N GLY A 136 -6.69 3.61 -15.58
CA GLY A 136 -7.98 3.13 -16.04
C GLY A 136 -8.57 2.02 -15.18
N MET A 137 -7.74 1.21 -14.52
CA MET A 137 -8.22 0.10 -13.69
C MET A 137 -9.00 0.58 -12.45
N TRP A 138 -8.82 1.82 -12.02
CA TRP A 138 -9.56 2.42 -10.90
C TRP A 138 -10.95 2.93 -11.25
N THR A 139 -11.23 3.13 -12.54
CA THR A 139 -12.43 3.85 -13.02
C THR A 139 -13.67 2.98 -13.22
N SER A 140 -13.69 1.76 -12.71
CA SER A 140 -14.88 0.91 -12.75
C SER A 140 -15.81 1.20 -11.56
N ASP A 141 -16.63 2.25 -11.68
CA ASP A 141 -17.87 2.43 -10.89
C ASP A 141 -19.05 1.69 -11.55
#